data_AF-A0A8T7E979-F1
#
_entry.id   AF-A0A8T7E979-F1
#
_cell.length_a   1.000
_cell.length_b   1.000
_cell.length_c   1.000
_cell.angle_alpha   90.00
_cell.angle_beta   90.00
_cell.angle_gamma   90.00
#
_symmetry.space_group_name_H-M   'P 1'
#
loop_
_entity.id
_entity.type
_entity.pdbx_description
1 polymer ?
#
loop_
_entity_poly.entity_id
_entity_poly.type
_entity_poly.pdbx_seq_one_letter_code
_entity_poly.pdbx_strand_id
1 'polypeptide(L)'
;MNKKPMNETNNNLTDMQPEYDFSGGVRGKHFREMRQGYRVTIHNEDGSTTIKEYEPDEGWIALDPDVRRYFPDSESVNRTLRSLIALIPEHHS
;
A
#
# COMPACT_ATOMS: atom_id res chain seq x y z
N MET A 1 -3.41 -29.66 -30.62
CA MET A 1 -3.92 -28.58 -29.74
C MET A 1 -2.91 -27.44 -29.77
N ASN A 2 -3.21 -26.38 -30.51
CA ASN A 2 -2.28 -25.30 -30.81
C ASN A 2 -2.19 -24.33 -29.63
N LYS A 3 -0.99 -24.18 -29.05
CA LYS A 3 -0.70 -23.12 -28.07
C LYS A 3 -0.63 -21.79 -28.81
N LYS A 4 -1.60 -20.89 -28.59
CA LYS A 4 -1.48 -19.48 -28.99
C LYS A 4 -0.57 -18.74 -28.00
N PRO A 5 0.33 -17.86 -28.46
CA PRO A 5 1.27 -17.15 -27.60
C PRO A 5 0.55 -16.04 -26.82
N MET A 6 0.87 -15.92 -25.53
CA MET A 6 0.44 -14.83 -24.66
C MET A 6 1.28 -13.59 -24.99
N ASN A 7 0.75 -12.69 -25.80
CA ASN A 7 1.20 -11.30 -25.88
C ASN A 7 -0.01 -10.41 -26.06
N GLU A 8 -0.60 -9.92 -24.98
CA GLU A 8 -1.35 -8.67 -24.99
C GLU A 8 -1.05 -7.90 -23.71
N THR A 9 -0.25 -6.85 -23.89
CA THR A 9 -0.12 -5.75 -22.94
C THR A 9 -1.47 -5.04 -22.92
N ASN A 10 -2.37 -5.45 -22.01
CA ASN A 10 -3.66 -4.79 -21.79
C ASN A 10 -3.43 -3.47 -21.02
N ASN A 11 -2.87 -2.48 -21.71
CA ASN A 11 -2.94 -1.09 -21.30
C ASN A 11 -4.35 -0.56 -21.62
N ASN A 12 -5.35 -1.01 -20.87
CA ASN A 12 -6.69 -0.42 -20.91
C ASN A 12 -6.67 0.89 -20.12
N LEU A 13 -6.12 1.94 -20.73
CA LEU A 13 -6.35 3.34 -20.35
C LEU A 13 -7.84 3.74 -20.47
N THR A 14 -8.67 2.88 -21.06
CA THR A 14 -10.13 3.05 -21.24
C THR A 14 -10.97 2.75 -20.01
N ASP A 15 -10.40 2.19 -18.93
CA ASP A 15 -11.13 1.93 -17.67
C ASP A 15 -11.14 3.13 -16.70
N MET A 16 -10.41 4.21 -17.01
CA MET A 16 -10.46 5.44 -16.22
C MET A 16 -11.65 6.29 -16.67
N GLN A 17 -12.65 6.41 -15.81
CA GLN A 17 -13.81 7.27 -16.09
C GLN A 17 -13.37 8.75 -16.17
N PRO A 18 -13.95 9.55 -17.09
CA PRO A 18 -13.55 10.94 -17.32
C PRO A 18 -13.70 11.86 -16.10
N GLU A 19 -14.53 11.48 -15.14
CA GLU A 19 -14.70 12.16 -13.84
C GLU A 19 -13.50 12.03 -12.89
N TYR A 20 -12.59 11.07 -13.13
CA TYR A 20 -11.40 10.90 -12.30
C TYR A 20 -10.22 11.71 -12.83
N ASP A 21 -9.98 12.89 -12.25
CA ASP A 21 -8.73 13.64 -12.44
C ASP A 21 -7.75 13.41 -11.28
N PHE A 22 -6.76 12.54 -11.52
CA PHE A 22 -5.67 12.29 -10.56
C PHE A 22 -4.41 13.13 -10.82
N SER A 23 -4.42 14.06 -11.77
CA SER A 23 -3.24 14.85 -12.15
C SER A 23 -2.72 15.75 -11.03
N GLY A 24 -3.59 16.16 -10.09
CA GLY A 24 -3.23 16.91 -8.88
C GLY A 24 -2.71 16.05 -7.72
N GLY A 25 -2.57 14.73 -7.90
CA GLY A 25 -2.19 13.80 -6.86
C GLY A 25 -0.74 13.97 -6.40
N VAL A 26 -0.53 14.29 -5.12
CA VAL A 26 0.80 14.29 -4.49
C VAL A 26 0.98 13.01 -3.68
N ARG A 27 1.92 12.17 -4.12
CA ARG A 27 2.26 10.92 -3.41
C ARG A 27 2.71 11.21 -1.98
N GLY A 28 2.07 10.55 -1.01
CA GLY A 28 2.41 10.65 0.41
C GLY A 28 1.75 11.80 1.19
N LYS A 29 0.94 12.66 0.54
CA LYS A 29 0.27 13.80 1.19
C LYS A 29 -0.58 13.39 2.41
N HIS A 30 -1.29 12.27 2.31
CA HIS A 30 -2.24 11.80 3.34
C HIS A 30 -1.70 10.64 4.19
N PHE A 31 -0.41 10.29 4.07
CA PHE A 31 0.13 9.07 4.69
C PHE A 31 0.09 9.12 6.23
N ARG A 32 0.27 10.30 6.83
CA ARG A 32 0.22 10.47 8.28
C ARG A 32 -1.20 10.33 8.83
N GLU A 33 -2.19 10.82 8.09
CA GLU A 33 -3.60 10.78 8.47
C GLU A 33 -4.13 9.35 8.42
N MET A 34 -3.71 8.54 7.42
CA MET A 34 -4.06 7.12 7.33
C MET A 34 -3.62 6.29 8.55
N ARG A 35 -2.62 6.74 9.33
CA ARG A 35 -2.20 6.05 10.57
C ARG A 35 -3.23 6.14 11.69
N GLN A 36 -4.21 7.05 11.61
CA GLN A 36 -5.25 7.21 12.62
C GLN A 36 -6.49 6.34 12.35
N GLY A 37 -6.46 5.56 11.26
CA GLY A 37 -7.65 4.93 10.72
C GLY A 37 -8.45 5.90 9.85
N TYR A 38 -9.28 5.34 8.98
CA TYR A 38 -10.09 6.12 8.05
C TYR A 38 -11.40 5.41 7.74
N ARG A 39 -12.40 6.22 7.40
CA ARG A 39 -13.74 5.76 7.03
C ARG A 39 -13.93 5.87 5.53
N VAL A 40 -14.31 4.77 4.90
CA VAL A 40 -14.67 4.70 3.48
C VAL A 40 -16.18 4.60 3.36
N THR A 41 -16.76 5.57 2.66
CA THR A 41 -18.18 5.59 2.31
C THR A 41 -18.33 5.13 0.87
N ILE A 42 -19.07 4.05 0.64
CA ILE A 42 -19.36 3.50 -0.69
C ILE A 42 -20.83 3.78 -0.97
N HIS A 43 -21.11 4.54 -2.03
CA HIS A 43 -22.46 4.73 -2.54
C HIS A 43 -22.73 3.66 -3.60
N ASN A 44 -23.74 2.82 -3.37
CA ASN A 44 -24.09 1.73 -4.28
C ASN A 44 -25.14 2.21 -5.31
N GLU A 45 -25.23 1.51 -6.44
CA GLU A 45 -26.18 1.83 -7.51
C GLU A 45 -27.65 1.66 -7.10
N ASP A 46 -27.93 0.83 -6.09
CA ASP A 46 -29.26 0.63 -5.52
C ASP A 46 -29.70 1.78 -4.57
N GLY A 47 -28.86 2.81 -4.42
CA GLY A 47 -29.09 3.96 -3.55
C GLY A 47 -28.69 3.76 -2.09
N SER A 48 -28.24 2.57 -1.70
CA SER A 48 -27.72 2.31 -0.36
C SER A 48 -26.31 2.88 -0.16
N THR A 49 -25.92 3.07 1.10
CA THR A 49 -24.56 3.51 1.46
C THR A 49 -23.92 2.52 2.43
N THR A 50 -22.73 2.03 2.09
CA THR A 50 -21.93 1.18 2.96
C THR A 50 -20.81 2.00 3.57
N ILE A 51 -20.73 2.00 4.90
CA ILE A 51 -19.64 2.64 5.64
C ILE A 51 -18.70 1.55 6.14
N LYS A 52 -17.42 1.65 5.81
CA LYS A 52 -16.36 0.77 6.32
C LYS A 52 -15.32 1.59 7.06
N GLU A 53 -15.00 1.16 8.26
CA GLU A 53 -13.92 1.74 9.06
C GLU A 53 -12.71 0.83 8.93
N TYR A 54 -11.56 1.44 8.63
CA TYR A 54 -10.28 0.77 8.51
C TYR A 54 -9.36 1.37 9.55
N GLU A 55 -8.90 0.55 10.48
CA GLU A 55 -7.80 0.89 11.37
C GLU A 55 -6.54 0.17 10.86
N PRO A 56 -5.34 0.75 11.02
CA PRO A 56 -4.11 0.02 10.74
C PRO A 56 -4.04 -1.18 11.69
N ASP A 57 -3.88 -2.39 11.12
CA ASP A 57 -3.67 -3.59 11.92
C ASP A 57 -2.44 -3.43 12.84
N GLU A 58 -2.48 -4.09 14.00
CA GLU A 58 -1.37 -4.11 14.96
C GLU A 58 -0.08 -4.60 14.27
N GLY A 59 1.00 -3.81 14.35
CA GLY A 59 2.27 -4.10 13.67
C GLY A 59 2.44 -3.44 12.29
N TRP A 60 1.46 -2.68 11.79
CA TRP A 60 1.64 -1.89 10.58
C TRP A 60 2.56 -0.69 10.81
N ILE A 61 3.67 -0.63 10.07
CA ILE A 61 4.64 0.47 10.13
C ILE A 61 4.80 1.06 8.74
N ALA A 62 4.33 2.30 8.54
CA ALA A 62 4.64 3.03 7.32
C ALA A 62 6.09 3.53 7.35
N LEU A 63 6.84 3.19 6.31
CA LEU A 63 8.18 3.73 6.07
C LEU A 63 8.09 5.17 5.58
N ASP A 64 8.96 6.03 6.13
CA ASP A 64 9.12 7.37 5.61
C ASP A 64 9.69 7.36 4.18
N PRO A 65 9.45 8.41 3.36
CA PRO A 65 9.82 8.43 1.95
C PRO A 65 11.31 8.24 1.67
N ASP A 66 12.18 8.68 2.57
CA ASP A 66 13.63 8.49 2.53
C ASP A 66 14.02 7.03 2.82
N VAL A 67 13.42 6.41 3.83
CA VAL A 67 13.65 4.99 4.17
C VAL A 67 13.17 4.06 3.06
N ARG A 68 12.01 4.35 2.46
CA ARG A 68 11.44 3.57 1.35
C ARG A 68 12.34 3.51 0.11
N ARG A 69 13.24 4.48 -0.08
CA ARG A 69 14.21 4.45 -1.20
C ARG A 69 15.19 3.29 -1.08
N TYR A 70 15.45 2.82 0.13
CA TYR A 70 16.37 1.72 0.42
C TYR A 70 15.64 0.39 0.62
N PHE A 71 14.39 0.45 1.09
CA PHE A 71 13.57 -0.72 1.39
C PHE A 71 12.29 -0.73 0.53
N PRO A 72 12.26 -1.49 -0.58
CA PRO A 72 11.11 -1.52 -1.48
C PRO A 72 9.87 -2.20 -0.87
N ASP A 73 10.06 -3.13 0.07
CA ASP A 73 9.03 -3.96 0.67
C ASP A 73 9.33 -4.32 2.14
N SER A 74 8.34 -4.90 2.83
CA SER A 74 8.45 -5.32 4.23
C SER A 74 9.41 -6.49 4.44
N GLU A 75 9.63 -7.34 3.44
CA GLU A 75 10.55 -8.47 3.54
C GLU A 75 12.00 -7.97 3.70
N SER A 76 12.39 -7.00 2.88
CA SER A 76 13.71 -6.36 2.92
C SER A 76 13.98 -5.65 4.26
N VAL A 77 12.98 -4.92 4.80
CA VAL A 77 13.05 -4.28 6.13
C VAL A 77 13.28 -5.34 7.20
N ASN A 78 12.42 -6.35 7.23
CA ASN A 78 12.42 -7.37 8.28
C ASN A 78 13.71 -8.19 8.27
N ARG A 79 14.24 -8.52 7.08
CA ARG A 79 15.53 -9.19 6.96
C ARG A 79 16.65 -8.36 7.60
N THR A 80 16.74 -7.07 7.26
CA THR A 80 17.77 -6.18 7.82
C THR A 80 17.63 -6.01 9.33
N LEU A 81 16.42 -5.76 9.83
CA LEU A 81 16.17 -5.60 11.26
C LEU A 81 16.52 -6.89 12.04
N ARG A 82 16.19 -8.07 11.51
CA ARG A 82 16.58 -9.36 12.12
C ARG A 82 18.08 -9.57 12.11
N SER A 83 18.75 -9.23 11.01
CA SER A 83 20.22 -9.28 10.96
C SER A 83 20.85 -8.36 12.02
N LEU A 84 20.30 -7.16 12.22
CA LEU A 84 20.76 -6.26 13.27
C LEU A 84 20.52 -6.83 14.68
N ILE A 85 19.32 -7.38 14.94
CA ILE A 85 19.00 -8.04 16.21
C ILE A 85 20.00 -9.16 16.52
N ALA A 86 20.35 -9.98 15.52
CA ALA A 86 21.30 -11.07 15.67
C ALA A 86 22.76 -10.61 15.96
N LEU A 87 23.09 -9.35 15.62
CA LEU A 87 24.42 -8.77 15.86
C LEU A 87 24.51 -8.05 17.21
N ILE A 88 23.38 -7.75 17.86
CA ILE A 88 23.37 -7.16 19.20
C ILE A 88 23.68 -8.29 20.18
N PRO A 89 24.79 -8.21 20.95
CA PRO A 89 25.08 -9.22 21.96
C PRO A 89 23.95 -9.21 22.99
N GLU A 90 23.43 -10.39 23.33
CA GLU A 90 22.45 -10.49 24.41
C GLU A 90 23.09 -9.91 25.67
N HIS A 91 22.45 -8.88 26.23
CA HIS A 91 22.75 -8.42 27.58
C HIS A 91 22.33 -9.54 28.53
N HIS A 92 23.21 -10.52 28.72
CA HIS A 92 23.17 -11.40 29.87
C HIS A 92 23.33 -10.51 31.10
N SER A 93 22.21 -10.18 31.73
CA SER A 93 22.16 -9.65 33.10
C SER A 93 22.20 -10.80 34.09
#